data_AF-A0A842RDY1-F1
#
_entry.id   AF-A0A842RDY1-F1
#
_cell.length_a   1.000
_cell.length_b   1.000
_cell.length_c   1.000
_cell.angle_alpha   90.00
_cell.angle_beta   90.00
_cell.angle_gamma   90.00
#
_symmetry.space_group_name_H-M   'P 1'
#
loop_
_entity.id
_entity.type
_entity.pdbx_description
1 polymer ?
#
loop_
_entity_poly.entity_id
_entity_poly.type
_entity_poly.pdbx_seq_one_letter_code
_entity_poly.pdbx_strand_id
1 'polypeptide(L)'
;MVSRTFKRLKIQMETPLATPGNGAVSGGKINNLLLLGTGDGTKYGKRYLVKGLRGLINHSMMALAEQRGIEICHSSQKTETKEEESLLPEGFHPNGECYPENECIRHKIMGSIKKQSKLRFKPVVVVSAKAKGEQEGAQKVHIATNRHNTLVHKSKRAIQDYGERYISGAFTLIIELLEELSKEELGFLVQAILHSSEMGFGAKANDGSGELEVLEIVLQEVTRTRTIGAKGKVVKEEKERNLWKEL
;
A
#
# COMPACT_ATOMS: atom_id res chain seq x y z
N MET A 1 -30.15 -12.70 7.13
CA MET A 1 -28.75 -13.17 7.11
C MET A 1 -28.21 -12.98 5.71
N VAL A 2 -27.02 -12.39 5.55
CA VAL A 2 -26.39 -12.20 4.24
C VAL A 2 -25.01 -12.83 4.28
N SER A 3 -24.74 -13.79 3.41
CA SER A 3 -23.43 -14.43 3.28
C SER A 3 -22.82 -14.09 1.92
N ARG A 4 -21.50 -13.87 1.89
CA ARG A 4 -20.72 -13.66 0.67
C ARG A 4 -19.41 -14.43 0.77
N THR A 5 -19.13 -15.26 -0.22
CA THR A 5 -17.83 -15.89 -0.42
C THR A 5 -17.00 -15.12 -1.45
N PHE A 6 -15.71 -14.94 -1.20
CA PHE A 6 -14.77 -14.29 -2.12
C PHE A 6 -13.33 -14.73 -1.83
N LYS A 7 -12.43 -14.58 -2.81
CA LYS A 7 -11.00 -14.82 -2.64
C LYS A 7 -10.28 -13.56 -2.15
N ARG A 8 -9.24 -13.68 -1.33
CA ARG A 8 -8.38 -12.56 -0.90
C ARG A 8 -6.93 -12.98 -0.81
N LEU A 9 -6.03 -12.03 -1.03
CA LEU A 9 -4.62 -12.12 -0.64
C LEU A 9 -4.44 -11.43 0.72
N LYS A 10 -3.85 -12.16 1.66
CA LYS A 10 -3.37 -11.63 2.94
C LYS A 10 -1.85 -11.61 2.87
N ILE A 11 -1.25 -10.43 2.95
CA ILE A 11 0.18 -10.22 2.72
C ILE A 11 0.76 -9.65 4.00
N GLN A 12 1.68 -10.37 4.63
CA GLN A 12 2.45 -9.85 5.74
C GLN A 12 3.69 -9.16 5.20
N MET A 13 3.85 -7.88 5.56
CA MET A 13 4.98 -7.05 5.17
C MET A 13 5.69 -6.52 6.41
N GLU A 14 6.98 -6.24 6.31
CA GLU A 14 7.77 -5.60 7.35
C GLU A 14 8.57 -4.44 6.78
N THR A 15 8.76 -3.39 7.56
CA THR A 15 9.73 -2.34 7.23
C THR A 15 10.72 -2.20 8.38
N PRO A 16 12.05 -2.25 8.13
CA PRO A 16 13.04 -2.06 9.17
C PRO A 16 12.96 -0.62 9.71
N LEU A 17 12.77 0.35 8.83
CA LEU A 17 12.54 1.76 9.15
C LEU A 17 11.89 2.43 7.94
N ALA A 18 10.79 3.15 8.12
CA ALA A 18 10.28 4.06 7.09
C ALA A 18 9.98 5.40 7.73
N THR A 19 10.63 6.44 7.22
CA THR A 19 10.55 7.81 7.74
C THR A 19 9.35 8.51 7.10
N PRO A 20 8.21 8.79 7.79
CA PRO A 20 7.27 9.79 7.32
C PRO A 20 8.01 11.12 7.21
N GLY A 21 8.16 11.59 5.97
CA GLY A 21 8.50 12.98 5.71
C GLY A 21 7.55 13.89 6.49
N ASN A 22 8.06 15.00 7.00
CA ASN A 22 7.31 15.89 7.86
C ASN A 22 5.93 16.27 7.32
N GLY A 23 4.95 16.21 8.23
CA GLY A 23 4.09 17.33 8.54
C GLY A 23 2.95 17.61 7.56
N ALA A 24 1.81 17.99 8.13
CA ALA A 24 0.75 18.70 7.43
C ALA A 24 1.27 20.08 6.95
N VAL A 25 2.15 20.10 5.95
CA VAL A 25 2.42 21.30 5.16
C VAL A 25 1.44 21.25 4.01
N SER A 26 0.42 22.12 4.05
CA SER A 26 -0.39 22.43 2.88
C SER A 26 0.55 22.78 1.71
N GLY A 27 0.62 21.91 0.71
CA GLY A 27 1.43 22.13 -0.50
C GLY A 27 2.78 21.39 -0.58
N GLY A 28 3.17 20.59 0.42
CA GLY A 28 4.40 19.79 0.36
C GLY A 28 4.25 18.51 -0.50
N LYS A 29 5.01 18.38 -1.60
CA LYS A 29 5.10 17.17 -2.44
C LYS A 29 6.12 16.16 -1.90
N ILE A 30 5.97 15.68 -0.67
CA ILE A 30 6.78 14.55 -0.16
C ILE A 30 5.83 13.42 0.28
N ASN A 31 6.10 12.21 -0.23
CA ASN A 31 5.25 11.04 -0.08
C ASN A 31 5.33 10.46 1.35
N ASN A 32 4.39 10.83 2.21
CA ASN A 32 4.28 10.28 3.56
C ASN A 32 3.64 8.88 3.53
N LEU A 33 4.31 7.87 4.09
CA LEU A 33 3.75 6.52 4.24
C LEU A 33 2.60 6.50 5.26
N LEU A 34 2.60 7.38 6.26
CA LEU A 34 1.55 7.48 7.27
C LEU A 34 0.69 8.74 7.08
N LEU A 35 -0.63 8.57 7.21
CA LEU A 35 -1.59 9.65 7.33
C LEU A 35 -2.29 9.59 8.68
N LEU A 36 -2.26 10.69 9.44
CA LEU A 36 -3.00 10.82 10.68
C LEU A 36 -4.52 10.71 10.42
N GLY A 37 -5.20 9.84 11.15
CA GLY A 37 -6.67 9.77 11.11
C GLY A 37 -7.30 11.03 11.69
N THR A 38 -8.30 11.60 11.01
CA THR A 38 -9.06 12.76 11.49
C THR A 38 -9.82 12.40 12.77
N GLY A 39 -9.47 13.01 13.90
CA GLY A 39 -10.19 12.89 15.18
C GLY A 39 -9.56 11.98 16.24
N ASP A 40 -8.49 11.24 15.92
CA ASP A 40 -7.93 10.20 16.82
C ASP A 40 -6.77 10.70 17.68
N GLY A 41 -6.97 11.84 18.36
CA GLY A 41 -6.14 12.29 19.48
C GLY A 41 -6.69 11.77 20.80
N THR A 42 -6.91 10.46 20.93
CA THR A 42 -7.44 9.89 22.19
C THR A 42 -6.32 9.64 23.22
N LYS A 43 -6.71 9.44 24.49
CA LYS A 43 -5.85 9.02 25.62
C LYS A 43 -5.00 7.77 25.34
N TYR A 44 -5.28 7.06 24.25
CA TYR A 44 -4.74 5.77 23.87
C TYR A 44 -3.67 5.81 22.77
N GLY A 45 -3.40 6.98 22.17
CA GLY A 45 -2.41 7.16 21.11
C GLY A 45 -3.05 7.45 19.74
N LYS A 46 -2.24 7.96 18.81
CA LYS A 46 -2.68 8.35 17.46
C LYS A 46 -2.84 7.13 16.55
N ARG A 47 -3.90 7.14 15.73
CA ARG A 47 -4.14 6.15 14.65
C ARG A 47 -3.64 6.69 13.32
N TYR A 48 -2.97 5.82 12.56
CA TYR A 48 -2.39 6.17 11.27
C TYR A 48 -2.89 5.22 10.18
N LEU A 49 -3.16 5.75 9.00
CA LEU A 49 -3.39 4.97 7.78
C LEU A 49 -2.10 4.86 6.98
N VAL A 50 -1.71 3.64 6.62
CA VAL A 50 -0.60 3.40 5.68
C VAL A 50 -1.07 3.71 4.26
N LYS A 51 -0.42 4.67 3.61
CA LYS A 51 -0.68 5.15 2.26
C LYS A 51 0.19 4.45 1.23
N GLY A 52 -0.11 4.66 -0.04
CA GLY A 52 0.82 4.33 -1.13
C GLY A 52 0.94 2.84 -1.49
N LEU A 53 0.41 1.91 -0.69
CA LEU A 53 0.55 0.45 -0.95
C LEU A 53 0.02 0.01 -2.32
N ARG A 54 -1.14 0.55 -2.76
CA ARG A 54 -1.64 0.28 -4.11
C ARG A 54 -0.72 0.85 -5.19
N GLY A 55 -0.17 2.04 -4.96
CA GLY A 55 0.77 2.69 -5.87
C GLY A 55 2.08 1.90 -5.98
N LEU A 56 2.61 1.44 -4.84
CA LEU A 56 3.78 0.58 -4.77
C LEU A 56 3.59 -0.66 -5.64
N ILE A 57 2.53 -1.44 -5.42
CA ILE A 57 2.29 -2.66 -6.20
C ILE A 57 2.10 -2.33 -7.68
N ASN A 58 1.47 -1.19 -8.02
CA ASN A 58 1.32 -0.76 -9.41
C ASN A 58 2.69 -0.45 -10.07
N HIS A 59 3.62 0.15 -9.32
CA HIS A 59 4.99 0.37 -9.78
C HIS A 59 5.78 -0.95 -9.88
N SER A 60 5.59 -1.88 -8.94
CA SER A 60 6.21 -3.21 -9.00
C SER A 60 5.71 -4.03 -10.19
N MET A 61 4.43 -3.87 -10.55
CA MET A 61 3.87 -4.45 -11.78
C MET A 61 4.53 -3.87 -13.04
N MET A 62 4.82 -2.57 -13.04
CA MET A 62 5.52 -1.91 -14.16
C MET A 62 6.96 -2.40 -14.29
N ALA A 63 7.71 -2.43 -13.19
CA ALA A 63 9.09 -2.92 -13.17
C ALA A 63 9.18 -4.40 -13.58
N LEU A 64 8.24 -5.23 -13.11
CA LEU A 64 8.17 -6.65 -13.51
C LEU A 64 7.85 -6.83 -15.00
N ALA A 65 6.98 -5.99 -15.57
CA ALA A 65 6.67 -6.04 -17.00
C ALA A 65 7.88 -5.65 -17.85
N GLU A 66 8.58 -4.57 -17.47
CA GLU A 66 9.81 -4.12 -18.10
C GLU A 66 10.88 -5.23 -18.09
N GLN A 67 11.12 -5.86 -16.93
CA GLN A 67 12.06 -6.98 -16.80
C GLN A 67 11.71 -8.16 -17.72
N ARG A 68 10.44 -8.34 -18.07
CA ARG A 68 9.95 -9.44 -18.92
C ARG A 68 9.79 -9.06 -20.39
N GLY A 69 10.06 -7.80 -20.75
CA GLY A 69 9.78 -7.28 -22.10
C GLY A 69 8.29 -7.33 -22.45
N ILE A 70 7.41 -7.21 -21.45
CA ILE A 70 5.96 -7.16 -21.65
C ILE A 70 5.54 -5.70 -21.75
N GLU A 71 4.82 -5.35 -22.80
CA GLU A 71 4.28 -4.00 -22.93
C GLU A 71 3.28 -3.67 -21.82
N ILE A 72 3.45 -2.48 -21.22
CA ILE A 72 2.61 -2.04 -20.11
C ILE A 72 2.29 -0.54 -20.18
N CYS A 73 1.06 -0.20 -19.80
CA CYS A 73 0.65 1.20 -19.75
C CYS A 73 1.56 1.93 -18.72
N HIS A 74 2.05 3.13 -19.03
CA HIS A 74 2.84 3.98 -18.11
C HIS A 74 1.92 4.64 -17.07
N SER A 75 2.47 5.41 -16.12
CA SER A 75 1.69 6.19 -15.15
C SER A 75 1.21 7.54 -15.73
N SER A 76 1.90 8.04 -16.76
CA SER A 76 1.65 9.31 -17.44
C SER A 76 1.02 9.10 -18.81
N GLN A 77 0.25 10.09 -19.27
CA GLN A 77 -0.22 10.20 -20.66
C GLN A 77 0.72 11.00 -21.56
N LYS A 78 1.72 11.68 -20.97
CA LYS A 78 2.71 12.44 -21.74
C LYS A 78 3.68 11.47 -22.41
N THR A 79 3.74 11.55 -23.73
CA THR A 79 4.64 10.77 -24.59
C THR A 79 5.96 11.48 -24.84
N GLU A 80 5.97 12.82 -24.87
CA GLU A 80 7.12 13.62 -25.30
C GLU A 80 7.35 14.86 -24.41
N THR A 81 8.59 15.36 -24.41
CA THR A 81 8.98 16.65 -23.82
C THR A 81 8.54 17.82 -24.74
N LYS A 82 8.78 19.07 -24.31
CA LYS A 82 8.58 20.24 -25.17
C LYS A 82 9.59 20.32 -26.33
N GLU A 83 10.67 19.53 -26.25
CA GLU A 83 11.76 19.47 -27.22
C GLU A 83 11.65 18.20 -28.09
N GLU A 84 10.47 17.56 -28.12
CA GLU A 84 10.16 16.37 -28.92
C GLU A 84 10.96 15.11 -28.56
N GLU A 85 11.55 15.07 -27.36
CA GLU A 85 12.21 13.87 -26.84
C GLU A 85 11.19 12.90 -26.23
N SER A 86 11.32 11.60 -26.53
CA SER A 86 10.47 10.57 -25.96
C SER A 86 10.63 10.50 -24.43
N LEU A 87 9.51 10.61 -23.71
CA LEU A 87 9.42 10.45 -22.25
C LEU A 87 9.12 9.02 -21.83
N LEU A 88 8.78 8.14 -22.77
CA LEU A 88 8.37 6.77 -22.48
C LEU A 88 9.55 5.83 -22.74
N PRO A 89 9.94 5.03 -21.73
CA PRO A 89 10.92 3.98 -21.93
C PRO A 89 10.38 2.92 -22.90
N GLU A 90 11.29 2.15 -23.52
CA GLU A 90 10.91 1.02 -24.36
C GLU A 90 10.02 0.03 -23.59
N GLY A 91 8.99 -0.51 -24.25
CA GLY A 91 8.00 -1.39 -23.62
C GLY A 91 6.91 -0.66 -22.82
N PHE A 92 6.93 0.68 -22.75
CA PHE A 92 5.85 1.47 -22.15
C PHE A 92 5.04 2.20 -23.20
N HIS A 93 3.72 2.16 -23.05
CA HIS A 93 2.78 2.97 -23.83
C HIS A 93 2.02 3.95 -22.92
N PRO A 94 1.56 5.12 -23.42
CA PRO A 94 0.84 6.10 -22.62
C PRO A 94 -0.35 5.52 -21.86
N ASN A 95 -0.61 6.09 -20.67
CA ASN A 95 -1.62 5.59 -19.76
C ASN A 95 -3.03 5.63 -20.37
N GLY A 96 -3.61 4.45 -20.59
CA GLY A 96 -4.96 4.27 -21.11
C GLY A 96 -5.04 4.08 -22.62
N GLU A 97 -3.93 4.10 -23.35
CA GLU A 97 -3.90 3.77 -24.78
C GLU A 97 -4.29 2.31 -25.03
N CYS A 98 -3.94 1.43 -24.10
CA CYS A 98 -4.29 0.01 -24.10
C CYS A 98 -5.81 -0.27 -23.88
N TYR A 99 -6.69 0.73 -24.01
CA TYR A 99 -8.13 0.59 -23.82
C TYR A 99 -8.91 1.11 -25.05
N PRO A 100 -10.00 0.44 -25.47
CA PRO A 100 -10.58 -0.79 -24.91
C PRO A 100 -9.94 -2.06 -25.45
N GLU A 101 -9.18 -1.96 -26.53
CA GLU A 101 -8.60 -3.09 -27.23
C GLU A 101 -7.23 -3.43 -26.62
N ASN A 102 -6.99 -4.73 -26.37
CA ASN A 102 -5.72 -5.25 -25.89
C ASN A 102 -5.23 -4.66 -24.54
N GLU A 103 -6.12 -4.60 -23.53
CA GLU A 103 -5.72 -4.17 -22.18
C GLU A 103 -4.47 -4.89 -21.66
N CYS A 104 -3.47 -4.12 -21.27
CA CYS A 104 -2.27 -4.63 -20.63
C CYS A 104 -2.61 -5.33 -19.30
N ILE A 105 -1.75 -6.25 -18.85
CA ILE A 105 -1.97 -7.06 -17.65
C ILE A 105 -2.25 -6.20 -16.40
N ARG A 106 -1.62 -5.02 -16.33
CA ARG A 106 -1.84 -4.04 -15.26
C ARG A 106 -3.26 -3.51 -15.22
N HIS A 107 -3.81 -3.06 -16.35
CA HIS A 107 -5.19 -2.54 -16.39
C HIS A 107 -6.23 -3.64 -16.28
N LYS A 108 -5.95 -4.85 -16.77
CA LYS A 108 -6.79 -6.03 -16.53
C LYS A 108 -7.00 -6.32 -15.04
N ILE A 109 -5.98 -6.11 -14.21
CA ILE A 109 -5.99 -6.37 -12.77
C ILE A 109 -6.42 -5.13 -11.96
N MET A 110 -5.72 -4.00 -12.14
CA MET A 110 -5.87 -2.78 -11.34
C MET A 110 -6.99 -1.85 -11.83
N GLY A 111 -7.61 -2.16 -12.97
CA GLY A 111 -8.59 -1.31 -13.62
C GLY A 111 -7.94 -0.18 -14.43
N SER A 112 -8.78 0.54 -15.17
CA SER A 112 -8.43 1.69 -16.01
C SER A 112 -9.41 2.84 -15.75
N ILE A 113 -9.35 3.94 -16.54
CA ILE A 113 -10.29 5.07 -16.41
C ILE A 113 -11.74 4.62 -16.62
N LYS A 114 -11.97 3.63 -17.48
CA LYS A 114 -13.31 3.16 -17.89
C LYS A 114 -13.68 1.77 -17.34
N LYS A 115 -12.73 1.07 -16.71
CA LYS A 115 -12.92 -0.27 -16.15
C LYS A 115 -12.59 -0.32 -14.67
N GLN A 116 -13.47 -0.91 -13.87
CA GLN A 116 -13.24 -1.05 -12.44
C GLN A 116 -12.07 -2.00 -12.15
N SER A 117 -11.38 -1.73 -11.04
CA SER A 117 -10.34 -2.62 -10.51
C SER A 117 -10.95 -3.95 -10.10
N LYS A 118 -10.32 -5.07 -10.46
CA LYS A 118 -10.67 -6.40 -9.92
C LYS A 118 -10.21 -6.56 -8.47
N LEU A 119 -9.44 -5.61 -7.94
CA LEU A 119 -8.87 -5.63 -6.59
C LEU A 119 -9.48 -4.56 -5.69
N ARG A 120 -9.73 -4.91 -4.43
CA ARG A 120 -10.04 -3.96 -3.34
C ARG A 120 -9.00 -4.05 -2.23
N PHE A 121 -8.23 -2.98 -2.07
CA PHE A 121 -7.26 -2.82 -0.99
C PHE A 121 -7.98 -2.40 0.30
N LYS A 122 -7.83 -3.18 1.37
CA LYS A 122 -8.26 -2.75 2.70
C LYS A 122 -7.32 -1.67 3.24
N PRO A 123 -7.85 -0.67 3.95
CA PRO A 123 -7.00 0.28 4.65
C PRO A 123 -6.17 -0.45 5.69
N VAL A 124 -4.86 -0.22 5.69
CA VAL A 124 -3.96 -0.68 6.74
C VAL A 124 -3.91 0.42 7.78
N VAL A 125 -4.53 0.19 8.93
CA VAL A 125 -4.53 1.11 10.06
C VAL A 125 -3.51 0.62 11.08
N VAL A 126 -2.61 1.49 11.51
CA VAL A 126 -1.57 1.20 12.47
C VAL A 126 -1.61 2.16 13.66
N VAL A 127 -1.16 1.67 14.81
CA VAL A 127 -1.00 2.42 16.05
C VAL A 127 0.36 2.12 16.66
N SER A 128 0.85 3.02 17.51
CA SER A 128 2.09 2.78 18.25
C SER A 128 2.00 1.48 19.06
N ALA A 129 3.05 0.68 19.08
CA ALA A 129 3.16 -0.50 19.93
C ALA A 129 2.97 -0.16 21.43
N LYS A 130 3.25 1.09 21.82
CA LYS A 130 3.05 1.62 23.19
C LYS A 130 1.62 2.10 23.46
N ALA A 131 0.73 2.10 22.47
CA ALA A 131 -0.67 2.47 22.63
C ALA A 131 -1.36 1.55 23.64
N LYS A 132 -2.08 2.15 24.59
CA LYS A 132 -2.85 1.43 25.61
C LYS A 132 -4.26 1.14 25.10
N GLY A 133 -4.88 0.07 25.58
CA GLY A 133 -6.25 -0.33 25.21
C GLY A 133 -6.33 -1.15 23.91
N GLU A 134 -7.48 -1.76 23.67
CA GLU A 134 -7.79 -2.45 22.42
C GLU A 134 -8.17 -1.43 21.33
N GLN A 135 -7.52 -1.53 20.18
CA GLN A 135 -7.78 -0.67 19.03
C GLN A 135 -8.32 -1.55 17.90
N GLU A 136 -9.64 -1.70 17.86
CA GLU A 136 -10.29 -2.58 16.87
C GLU A 136 -9.84 -2.22 15.45
N GLY A 137 -9.41 -3.24 14.70
CA GLY A 137 -8.97 -3.11 13.31
C GLY A 137 -7.65 -2.36 13.10
N ALA A 138 -6.91 -2.01 14.17
CA ALA A 138 -5.59 -1.40 14.05
C ALA A 138 -4.49 -2.39 14.40
N GLN A 139 -3.37 -2.29 13.69
CA GLN A 139 -2.19 -3.13 13.89
C GLN A 139 -1.15 -2.37 14.70
N LYS A 140 -0.49 -3.04 15.63
CA LYS A 140 0.56 -2.43 16.46
C LYS A 140 1.88 -2.48 15.72
N VAL A 141 2.50 -1.32 15.53
CA VAL A 141 3.82 -1.18 14.90
C VAL A 141 4.68 -0.24 15.74
N HIS A 142 5.99 -0.31 15.59
CA HIS A 142 6.85 0.68 16.24
C HIS A 142 6.67 2.03 15.56
N ILE A 143 6.30 3.05 16.33
CA ILE A 143 6.17 4.44 15.87
C ILE A 143 6.95 5.31 16.84
N ALA A 144 7.89 6.09 16.33
CA ALA A 144 8.72 6.96 17.16
C ALA A 144 9.13 8.26 16.48
N THR A 145 9.50 9.24 17.31
CA THR A 145 10.01 10.56 16.95
C THR A 145 11.51 10.50 16.73
N ASN A 146 12.01 11.10 15.65
CA ASN A 146 13.44 11.37 15.49
C ASN A 146 13.71 12.81 15.98
N ARG A 147 14.46 12.94 17.08
CA ARG A 147 14.89 14.23 17.61
C ARG A 147 16.21 14.64 16.96
N HIS A 148 16.14 15.48 15.93
CA HIS A 148 17.34 16.16 15.44
C HIS A 148 17.59 17.42 16.27
N ASN A 149 18.65 17.37 17.09
CA ASN A 149 19.19 18.59 17.70
C ASN A 149 20.04 19.30 16.65
N THR A 150 19.44 20.18 15.84
CA THR A 150 20.23 21.10 15.02
C THR A 150 20.80 22.18 15.93
N LEU A 151 22.10 22.08 16.24
CA LEU A 151 22.84 23.16 16.90
C LEU A 151 23.01 24.29 15.88
N VAL A 152 22.15 25.29 15.93
CA VAL A 152 22.35 26.52 15.15
C VAL A 152 23.53 27.25 15.78
N HIS A 153 24.63 27.42 15.04
CA HIS A 153 25.75 28.23 15.50
C HIS A 153 25.22 29.64 15.82
N LYS A 154 25.34 30.04 17.10
CA LYS A 154 24.93 31.33 17.70
C LYS A 154 23.50 31.48 18.23
N SER A 155 22.61 30.48 18.21
CA SER A 155 21.37 30.55 18.99
C SER A 155 21.29 29.42 20.01
N LYS A 156 21.14 29.76 21.30
CA LYS A 156 20.89 28.78 22.39
C LYS A 156 19.48 28.15 22.31
N ARG A 157 18.79 28.28 21.17
CA ARG A 157 17.47 27.68 20.93
C ARG A 157 17.62 26.62 19.84
N ALA A 158 17.92 25.40 20.27
CA ALA A 158 17.37 24.25 19.58
C ALA A 158 15.85 24.29 19.79
N ILE A 159 15.07 24.02 18.74
CA ILE A 159 13.80 23.27 18.75
C ILE A 159 13.29 23.41 17.30
N GLN A 160 13.68 22.47 16.45
CA GLN A 160 12.72 21.93 15.51
C GLN A 160 12.39 20.54 16.03
N ASP A 161 11.41 20.47 16.95
CA ASP A 161 10.80 19.20 17.30
C ASP A 161 9.93 18.80 16.13
N TYR A 162 10.31 17.72 15.48
CA TYR A 162 9.54 17.18 14.39
C TYR A 162 8.90 15.89 14.89
N GLY A 163 7.67 16.06 15.38
CA GLY A 163 6.80 14.99 15.85
C GLY A 163 6.80 13.76 14.93
N GLU A 164 6.69 12.59 15.56
CA GLU A 164 6.60 11.20 15.10
C GLU A 164 7.05 10.94 13.65
N ARG A 165 8.26 10.39 13.50
CA ARG A 165 9.05 10.40 12.27
C ARG A 165 9.51 9.05 11.73
N TYR A 166 9.18 7.91 12.34
CA TYR A 166 9.43 6.60 11.73
C TYR A 166 8.42 5.53 12.12
N ILE A 167 8.06 4.68 11.16
CA ILE A 167 7.37 3.40 11.36
C ILE A 167 8.37 2.26 11.15
N SER A 168 8.28 1.24 11.99
CA SER A 168 9.07 0.02 11.87
C SER A 168 8.26 -1.19 12.36
N GLY A 169 8.56 -2.35 11.80
CA GLY A 169 7.94 -3.63 12.14
C GLY A 169 6.88 -4.09 11.15
N ALA A 170 6.25 -5.21 11.49
CA ALA A 170 5.36 -5.93 10.59
C ALA A 170 3.92 -5.38 10.60
N PHE A 171 3.30 -5.37 9.42
CA PHE A 171 1.87 -5.14 9.23
C PHE A 171 1.33 -6.01 8.10
N THR A 172 0.03 -6.29 8.16
CA THR A 172 -0.69 -7.09 7.18
C THR A 172 -1.49 -6.19 6.24
N LEU A 173 -1.25 -6.36 4.94
CA LEU A 173 -2.09 -5.84 3.87
C LEU A 173 -3.11 -6.90 3.47
N ILE A 174 -4.35 -6.47 3.21
CA ILE A 174 -5.41 -7.34 2.68
C ILE A 174 -5.90 -6.79 1.35
N ILE A 175 -5.87 -7.64 0.32
CA ILE A 175 -6.40 -7.37 -1.02
C ILE A 175 -7.54 -8.36 -1.28
N GLU A 176 -8.77 -7.87 -1.35
CA GLU A 176 -9.91 -8.72 -1.74
C GLU A 176 -10.04 -8.75 -3.27
N LEU A 177 -10.20 -9.94 -3.84
CA LEU A 177 -10.50 -10.13 -5.26
C LEU A 177 -12.00 -9.93 -5.45
N LEU A 178 -12.36 -8.87 -6.16
CA LEU A 178 -13.76 -8.53 -6.45
C LEU A 178 -14.33 -9.41 -7.56
N GLU A 179 -13.47 -9.85 -8.47
CA GLU A 179 -13.74 -10.76 -9.59
C GLU A 179 -12.68 -11.87 -9.61
N GLU A 180 -12.96 -12.95 -10.36
CA GLU A 180 -11.98 -14.01 -10.56
C GLU A 180 -10.84 -13.53 -11.46
N LEU A 181 -9.61 -13.77 -11.00
CA LEU A 181 -8.40 -13.54 -11.79
C LEU A 181 -8.05 -14.83 -12.54
N SER A 182 -7.63 -14.70 -13.80
CA SER A 182 -7.01 -15.81 -14.52
C SER A 182 -5.72 -16.26 -13.81
N LYS A 183 -5.22 -17.47 -14.10
CA LYS A 183 -3.95 -17.95 -13.55
C LYS A 183 -2.77 -17.01 -13.88
N GLU A 184 -2.78 -16.47 -15.09
CA GLU A 184 -1.78 -15.48 -15.54
C GLU A 184 -1.90 -14.17 -14.75
N GLU A 185 -3.11 -13.63 -14.60
CA GLU A 185 -3.36 -12.40 -13.84
C GLU A 185 -2.95 -12.54 -12.37
N LEU A 186 -3.33 -13.65 -11.74
CA LEU A 186 -2.98 -13.94 -10.35
C LEU A 186 -1.47 -14.15 -10.19
N GLY A 187 -0.84 -14.92 -11.09
CA GLY A 187 0.60 -15.17 -11.09
C GLY A 187 1.40 -13.88 -11.23
N PHE A 188 1.00 -13.01 -12.16
CA PHE A 188 1.62 -11.70 -12.37
C PHE A 188 1.47 -10.81 -11.13
N LEU A 189 0.28 -10.76 -10.53
CA LEU A 189 0.03 -9.97 -9.30
C LEU A 189 0.91 -10.45 -8.13
N VAL A 190 0.99 -11.76 -7.89
CA VAL A 190 1.80 -12.33 -6.80
C VAL A 190 3.28 -12.04 -7.03
N GLN A 191 3.77 -12.23 -8.25
CA GLN A 191 5.16 -11.93 -8.60
C GLN A 191 5.48 -10.44 -8.46
N ALA A 192 4.56 -9.56 -8.85
CA ALA A 192 4.71 -8.12 -8.64
C ALA A 192 4.74 -7.74 -7.16
N ILE A 193 3.93 -8.40 -6.31
CA ILE A 193 4.00 -8.20 -4.85
C ILE A 193 5.37 -8.63 -4.31
N LEU A 194 5.90 -9.78 -4.73
CA LEU A 194 7.24 -10.21 -4.32
C LEU A 194 8.33 -9.22 -4.75
N HIS A 195 8.22 -8.70 -5.98
CA HIS A 195 9.14 -7.71 -6.53
C HIS A 195 9.03 -6.32 -5.83
N SER A 196 7.96 -6.07 -5.06
CA SER A 196 7.84 -4.81 -4.30
C SER A 196 8.90 -4.64 -3.22
N SER A 197 9.54 -5.73 -2.79
CA SER A 197 10.64 -5.70 -1.83
C SER A 197 11.93 -5.07 -2.36
N GLU A 198 12.07 -5.01 -3.68
CA GLU A 198 13.20 -4.34 -4.35
C GLU A 198 12.95 -2.83 -4.52
N MET A 199 11.74 -2.35 -4.22
CA MET A 199 11.33 -0.95 -4.41
C MET A 199 11.36 -0.17 -3.10
N GLY A 200 12.37 0.68 -2.92
CA GLY A 200 12.46 1.60 -1.79
C GLY A 200 11.45 2.77 -1.87
N PHE A 201 10.96 3.21 -0.70
CA PHE A 201 10.20 4.45 -0.52
C PHE A 201 11.16 5.63 -0.30
N GLY A 202 11.35 6.45 -1.34
CA GLY A 202 12.06 7.73 -1.24
C GLY A 202 13.45 7.74 -1.85
N ALA A 203 14.15 8.87 -1.68
CA ALA A 203 15.46 9.09 -2.26
C ALA A 203 16.48 8.16 -1.58
N LYS A 204 16.97 7.15 -2.30
CA LYS A 204 18.12 6.32 -1.93
C LYS A 204 19.28 7.23 -1.51
N ALA A 205 19.53 7.35 -0.21
CA ALA A 205 20.80 7.82 0.35
C ALA A 205 20.90 7.44 1.84
N ASN A 206 21.47 6.26 2.11
CA ASN A 206 22.30 5.94 3.28
C ASN A 206 21.69 5.68 4.68
N ASP A 207 20.38 5.47 4.87
CA ASP A 207 19.84 5.19 6.22
C ASP A 207 18.95 3.94 6.34
N GLY A 208 18.80 3.14 5.27
CA GLY A 208 17.91 1.97 5.28
C GLY A 208 16.42 2.33 5.40
N SER A 209 16.08 3.62 5.19
CA SER A 209 14.71 4.07 5.26
C SER A 209 13.93 3.70 3.99
N GLY A 210 12.77 3.07 4.19
CA GLY A 210 11.78 2.88 3.13
C GLY A 210 11.82 1.54 2.40
N GLU A 211 12.50 0.50 2.88
CA GLU A 211 12.35 -0.84 2.30
C GLU A 211 11.13 -1.55 2.92
N LEU A 212 10.36 -2.27 2.10
CA LEU A 212 9.28 -3.15 2.55
C LEU A 212 9.60 -4.58 2.18
N GLU A 213 9.84 -5.42 3.17
CA GLU A 213 10.03 -6.86 2.95
C GLU A 213 8.67 -7.58 2.95
N VAL A 214 8.47 -8.49 2.00
CA VAL A 214 7.31 -9.39 2.00
C VAL A 214 7.68 -10.65 2.76
N LEU A 215 7.06 -10.84 3.93
CA LEU A 215 7.31 -11.99 4.79
C LEU A 215 6.47 -13.21 4.40
N GLU A 216 5.20 -12.98 4.08
CA GLU A 216 4.27 -14.07 3.74
C GLU A 216 3.16 -13.56 2.81
N ILE A 217 2.76 -14.39 1.84
CA ILE A 217 1.56 -14.18 1.02
C ILE A 217 0.65 -15.39 1.20
N VAL A 218 -0.59 -15.16 1.65
CA VAL A 218 -1.61 -16.21 1.80
C VAL A 218 -2.80 -15.91 0.88
N LEU A 219 -3.07 -16.81 -0.08
CA LEU A 219 -4.32 -16.81 -0.83
C LEU A 219 -5.40 -17.55 -0.03
N GLN A 220 -6.52 -16.89 0.22
CA GLN A 220 -7.61 -17.42 1.04
C GLN A 220 -8.95 -17.30 0.34
N GLU A 221 -9.82 -18.29 0.52
CA GLU A 221 -11.25 -18.15 0.35
C GLU A 221 -11.86 -17.70 1.67
N VAL A 222 -12.72 -16.68 1.62
CA VAL A 222 -13.36 -16.11 2.79
C VAL A 222 -14.87 -16.11 2.61
N THR A 223 -15.57 -16.76 3.52
CA THR A 223 -17.02 -16.65 3.65
C THR A 223 -17.33 -15.68 4.78
N ARG A 224 -17.85 -14.51 4.41
CA ARG A 224 -18.27 -13.47 5.35
C ARG A 224 -19.78 -13.51 5.52
N THR A 225 -20.24 -13.79 6.74
CA THR A 225 -21.65 -13.79 7.11
C THR A 225 -21.97 -12.55 7.94
N ARG A 226 -23.06 -11.86 7.58
CA ARG A 226 -23.64 -10.76 8.33
C ARG A 226 -25.00 -11.16 8.87
N THR A 227 -25.16 -11.10 10.17
CA THR A 227 -26.41 -11.37 10.89
C THR A 227 -26.82 -10.14 11.68
N ILE A 228 -28.12 -9.97 11.90
CA ILE A 228 -28.64 -8.98 12.84
C ILE A 228 -28.82 -9.73 14.15
N GLY A 229 -27.96 -9.42 15.14
CA GLY A 229 -28.02 -9.99 16.47
C GLY A 229 -29.15 -9.42 17.30
N ALA A 230 -29.30 -9.94 18.52
CA ALA A 230 -30.24 -9.39 19.50
C ALA A 230 -29.96 -7.89 19.72
N LYS A 231 -31.01 -7.06 19.74
CA LYS A 231 -30.96 -5.59 19.81
C LYS A 231 -30.53 -4.88 18.51
N GLY A 232 -30.64 -5.51 17.35
CA GLY A 232 -30.44 -4.85 16.05
C GLY A 232 -28.98 -4.59 15.66
N LYS A 233 -28.00 -5.10 16.44
CA LYS A 233 -26.58 -4.97 16.13
C LYS A 233 -26.19 -5.88 14.96
N VAL A 234 -25.44 -5.36 13.99
CA VAL A 234 -24.90 -6.19 12.91
C VAL A 234 -23.69 -6.95 13.41
N VAL A 235 -23.80 -8.28 13.48
CA VAL A 235 -22.69 -9.20 13.78
C VAL A 235 -22.06 -9.66 12.47
N LYS A 236 -20.72 -9.70 12.43
CA LYS A 236 -19.94 -10.13 11.27
C LYS A 236 -19.09 -11.32 11.68
N GLU A 237 -19.22 -12.42 10.94
CA GLU A 237 -18.40 -13.62 11.10
C GLU A 237 -17.65 -13.89 9.80
N GLU A 238 -16.36 -14.20 9.89
CA GLU A 238 -15.53 -14.61 8.76
C GLU A 238 -15.02 -16.04 8.99
N LYS A 239 -15.21 -16.91 7.99
CA LYS A 239 -14.57 -18.23 7.92
C LYS A 239 -13.56 -18.21 6.78
N GLU A 240 -12.36 -18.69 7.04
CA GLU A 240 -11.22 -18.62 6.12
C GLU A 240 -10.73 -20.01 5.75
N ARG A 241 -10.41 -20.23 4.47
CA ARG A 241 -9.77 -21.45 3.96
C ARG A 241 -8.57 -21.06 3.11
N ASN A 242 -7.40 -21.61 3.41
CA ASN A 242 -6.19 -21.35 2.62
C ASN A 242 -6.24 -22.15 1.30
N LEU A 243 -5.96 -21.48 0.19
CA LEU A 243 -6.11 -22.04 -1.16
C LEU A 243 -4.80 -22.47 -1.82
N TRP A 244 -3.64 -22.21 -1.22
CA TRP A 244 -2.34 -22.53 -1.83
C TRP A 244 -2.13 -24.01 -2.17
N LYS A 245 -2.81 -24.93 -1.45
CA LYS A 245 -2.74 -26.37 -1.75
C LYS A 245 -3.54 -26.79 -3.00
N GLU A 246 -4.29 -25.86 -3.58
CA GLU A 246 -5.25 -26.11 -4.67
C GLU A 246 -4.87 -25.39 -5.98
N LEU A 247 -3.77 -24.62 -5.98
CA LEU A 247 -3.15 -24.00 -7.16
C LEU A 247 -2.07 -24.91 -7.75
#